data_AF-A0A4P6YW19-F1
#
_entry.id   AF-A0A4P6YW19-F1
#
_cell.length_a   1.000
_cell.length_b   1.000
_cell.length_c   1.000
_cell.angle_alpha   90.00
_cell.angle_beta   90.00
_cell.angle_gamma   90.00
#
_symmetry.space_group_name_H-M   'P 1'
#
loop_
_entity.id
_entity.type
_entity.pdbx_description
1 polymer ?
#
loop_
_entity_poly.entity_id
_entity_poly.type
_entity_poly.pdbx_seq_one_letter_code
_entity_poly.pdbx_strand_id
1 'polypeptide(L)'
;MADITLAGQVEYRDPTHISDTWNVDIDDIPTAVNQNASQIRTKMYGVDVRESLARWVELTGYMLSTNRAEFATFKNLVNSMLETFDGRIEYVEGGFQDFEIIWNQFQQNIAESSDNSAESAALAQIITANTTAIEGHSFNTLTDMVSFMYQLIAANVAAGYDIPITYTGSAQPTVAVTSWTNGITSESIFDENDLPLQSSAIETVTSKVVYGSLNADGTRNLTVTLPLNYKSSDANDGILQLLGTHHWRIINYADNAGTRTIDIIFN
;
A
#
# COMPACT_ATOMS: atom_id res chain seq x y z
N MET A 1 -70.30 72.69 1.88
CA MET A 1 -68.98 72.16 2.28
C MET A 1 -69.09 70.65 2.19
N ALA A 2 -68.38 70.04 1.25
CA ALA A 2 -68.50 68.60 0.98
C ALA A 2 -67.66 67.82 2.01
N ASP A 3 -68.31 66.88 2.68
CA ASP A 3 -67.66 65.83 3.46
C ASP A 3 -66.79 64.97 2.52
N ILE A 4 -65.49 64.93 2.79
CA ILE A 4 -64.61 63.92 2.22
C ILE A 4 -64.60 62.76 3.21
N THR A 5 -65.48 61.79 2.97
CA THR A 5 -65.40 60.48 3.60
C THR A 5 -64.18 59.78 3.02
N LEU A 6 -63.14 59.55 3.85
CA LEU A 6 -62.01 58.70 3.45
C LEU A 6 -62.56 57.28 3.22
N ALA A 7 -62.78 56.93 1.96
CA ALA A 7 -63.10 55.58 1.53
C ALA A 7 -62.03 54.62 2.07
N GLY A 8 -62.48 53.49 2.61
CA GLY A 8 -61.66 52.53 3.35
C GLY A 8 -60.36 52.15 2.65
N GLN A 9 -59.33 51.84 3.44
CA GLN A 9 -58.13 51.14 2.96
C GLN A 9 -58.56 49.86 2.25
N VAL A 10 -58.68 49.91 0.93
CA VAL A 10 -58.78 48.71 0.10
C VAL A 10 -57.37 48.13 0.08
N GLU A 11 -57.12 47.14 0.93
CA GLU A 11 -55.89 46.36 0.87
C GLU A 11 -55.79 45.72 -0.52
N TYR A 12 -54.78 46.13 -1.29
CA TYR A 12 -54.53 45.59 -2.62
C TYR A 12 -54.28 44.07 -2.53
N ARG A 13 -55.08 43.30 -3.27
CA ARG A 13 -54.94 41.86 -3.49
C ARG A 13 -54.68 41.59 -4.96
N ASP A 14 -53.68 40.76 -5.24
CA ASP A 14 -53.36 40.29 -6.57
C ASP A 14 -54.48 39.35 -7.07
N PRO A 15 -54.91 39.44 -8.35
CA PRO A 15 -55.81 38.47 -8.97
C PRO A 15 -55.35 37.01 -8.85
N THR A 16 -54.05 36.79 -8.65
CA THR A 16 -53.40 35.49 -8.41
C THR A 16 -52.94 35.34 -6.95
N HIS A 17 -53.90 35.34 -6.02
CA HIS A 17 -53.64 35.25 -4.59
C HIS A 17 -52.83 33.99 -4.22
N ILE A 18 -51.89 34.14 -3.29
CA ILE A 18 -51.10 33.03 -2.76
C ILE A 18 -52.04 32.08 -2.00
N SER A 19 -51.98 30.78 -2.31
CA SER A 19 -52.84 29.78 -1.67
C SER A 19 -52.57 29.64 -0.17
N ASP A 20 -53.62 29.35 0.60
CA ASP A 20 -53.58 29.16 2.07
C ASP A 20 -52.74 27.95 2.50
N THR A 21 -52.45 27.01 1.60
CA THR A 21 -51.62 25.84 1.90
C THR A 21 -50.14 26.21 1.93
N TRP A 22 -49.57 26.23 3.13
CA TRP A 22 -48.13 26.34 3.39
C TRP A 22 -47.65 25.05 4.04
N ASN A 23 -46.59 24.44 3.51
CA ASN A 23 -46.16 23.07 3.86
C ASN A 23 -44.93 23.05 4.81
N VAL A 24 -44.61 24.17 5.46
CA VAL A 24 -43.55 24.24 6.47
C VAL A 24 -44.23 24.29 7.84
N ASP A 25 -43.81 23.41 8.75
CA ASP A 25 -44.28 23.43 10.12
C ASP A 25 -43.78 24.70 10.82
N ILE A 26 -44.69 25.43 11.45
CA ILE A 26 -44.39 26.70 12.12
C ILE A 26 -43.54 26.50 13.38
N ASP A 27 -43.61 25.31 13.99
CA ASP A 27 -42.85 24.95 15.18
C ASP A 27 -41.37 24.71 14.87
N ASP A 28 -41.03 24.41 13.61
CA ASP A 28 -39.65 24.21 13.16
C ASP A 28 -38.92 25.53 12.79
N ILE A 29 -39.64 26.65 12.83
CA ILE A 29 -39.12 27.98 12.48
C ILE A 29 -38.63 28.70 13.75
N PRO A 30 -37.38 29.21 13.79
CA PRO A 30 -36.89 29.95 14.95
C PRO A 30 -37.78 31.13 15.33
N THR A 31 -38.02 31.35 16.62
CA THR A 31 -38.93 32.40 17.13
C THR A 31 -38.63 33.81 16.59
N ALA A 32 -37.35 34.16 16.40
CA ALA A 32 -36.94 35.43 15.82
C ALA A 32 -37.33 35.59 14.35
N VAL A 33 -37.34 34.49 13.58
CA VAL A 33 -37.79 34.46 12.18
C VAL A 33 -39.30 34.63 12.12
N ASN A 34 -40.05 33.94 12.98
CA ASN A 34 -41.51 34.11 13.10
C ASN A 34 -41.90 35.55 13.50
N GLN A 35 -41.11 36.19 14.39
CA GLN A 35 -41.31 37.59 14.73
C GLN A 35 -41.08 38.52 13.53
N ASN A 36 -40.02 38.29 12.75
CA ASN A 36 -39.74 39.08 11.55
C ASN A 36 -40.82 38.91 10.47
N ALA A 37 -41.26 37.68 10.23
CA ALA A 37 -42.35 37.39 9.29
C ALA A 37 -43.67 38.08 9.72
N SER A 38 -43.99 38.05 11.02
CA SER A 38 -45.14 38.76 11.59
C SER A 38 -45.04 40.27 11.42
N GLN A 39 -43.84 40.85 11.56
CA GLN A 39 -43.61 42.27 11.30
C GLN A 39 -43.75 42.62 9.81
N ILE A 40 -43.39 41.73 8.89
CA ILE A 40 -43.57 41.93 7.45
C ILE A 40 -45.06 41.95 7.08
N ARG A 41 -45.85 41.04 7.66
CA ARG A 41 -47.31 40.95 7.47
C ARG A 41 -48.06 42.23 7.86
N THR A 42 -47.47 43.06 8.74
CA THR A 42 -48.07 44.34 9.21
C THR A 42 -47.56 45.60 8.50
N LYS A 43 -46.65 45.49 7.51
CA LYS A 43 -46.14 46.65 6.76
C LYS A 43 -47.18 47.23 5.79
N MET A 44 -46.91 48.39 5.18
CA MET A 44 -47.86 49.07 4.30
C MET A 44 -47.98 48.50 2.86
N TYR A 45 -47.29 47.41 2.54
CA TYR A 45 -47.35 46.77 1.21
C TYR A 45 -48.68 46.04 0.96
N GLY A 46 -48.98 45.67 -0.30
CA GLY A 46 -50.15 44.85 -0.63
C GLY A 46 -50.13 43.49 0.08
N VAL A 47 -51.31 42.91 0.34
CA VAL A 47 -51.47 41.69 1.16
C VAL A 47 -50.62 40.54 0.64
N ASP A 48 -50.68 40.29 -0.67
CA ASP A 48 -49.92 39.23 -1.33
C ASP A 48 -48.41 39.43 -1.28
N VAL A 49 -47.97 40.69 -1.44
CA VAL A 49 -46.55 41.03 -1.36
C VAL A 49 -46.04 40.76 0.05
N ARG A 50 -46.76 41.19 1.09
CA ARG A 50 -46.37 40.92 2.48
C ARG A 50 -46.35 39.42 2.79
N GLU A 51 -47.33 38.67 2.29
CA GLU A 51 -47.42 37.23 2.55
C GLU A 51 -46.30 36.45 1.83
N SER A 52 -45.96 36.80 0.59
CA SER A 52 -44.82 36.20 -0.12
C SER A 52 -43.48 36.44 0.60
N LEU A 53 -43.26 37.67 1.07
CA LEU A 53 -42.05 38.06 1.78
C LEU A 53 -41.96 37.38 3.16
N ALA A 54 -43.06 37.30 3.89
CA ALA A 54 -43.12 36.62 5.18
C ALA A 54 -42.82 35.12 5.03
N ARG A 55 -43.45 34.46 4.04
CA ARG A 55 -43.19 33.05 3.69
C ARG A 55 -41.74 32.79 3.27
N TRP A 56 -41.11 33.71 2.54
CA TRP A 56 -39.70 33.57 2.14
C TRP A 56 -38.74 33.67 3.33
N VAL A 57 -39.02 34.55 4.28
CA VAL A 57 -38.25 34.68 5.53
C VAL A 57 -38.41 33.43 6.41
N GLU A 58 -39.63 32.91 6.53
CA GLU A 58 -39.96 31.66 7.24
C GLU A 58 -39.23 30.45 6.62
N LEU A 59 -39.30 30.27 5.31
CA LEU A 59 -38.63 29.18 4.58
C LEU A 59 -37.11 29.25 4.72
N THR A 60 -36.52 30.45 4.61
CA THR A 60 -35.07 30.63 4.75
C THR A 60 -34.61 30.34 6.17
N GLY A 61 -35.39 30.77 7.17
CA GLY A 61 -35.12 30.48 8.58
C GLY A 61 -35.19 28.99 8.91
N TYR A 62 -36.19 28.29 8.37
CA TYR A 62 -36.33 26.83 8.48
C TYR A 62 -35.14 26.09 7.87
N MET A 63 -34.73 26.43 6.63
CA MET A 63 -33.57 25.79 5.99
C MET A 63 -32.26 26.03 6.73
N LEU A 64 -32.08 27.20 7.36
CA LEU A 64 -30.88 27.49 8.13
C LEU A 64 -30.84 26.77 9.49
N SER A 65 -31.99 26.60 10.15
CA SER A 65 -32.07 25.90 11.44
C SER A 65 -31.83 24.40 11.28
N THR A 66 -32.45 23.76 10.28
CA THR A 66 -32.27 22.33 9.97
C THR A 66 -30.82 22.02 9.59
N ASN A 67 -30.25 22.76 8.64
CA ASN A 67 -28.85 22.60 8.25
C ASN A 67 -27.90 22.76 9.45
N ARG A 68 -28.13 23.76 10.32
CA ARG A 68 -27.30 23.96 11.52
C ARG A 68 -27.37 22.78 12.49
N ALA A 69 -28.55 22.18 12.67
CA ALA A 69 -28.74 21.00 13.51
C ALA A 69 -28.05 19.75 12.93
N GLU A 70 -28.11 19.57 11.62
CA GLU A 70 -27.41 18.49 10.91
C GLU A 70 -25.88 18.65 11.02
N PHE A 71 -25.36 19.86 10.84
CA PHE A 71 -23.93 20.14 11.04
C PHE A 71 -23.47 19.93 12.48
N ALA A 72 -24.31 20.26 13.48
CA ALA A 72 -23.99 19.98 14.88
C ALA A 72 -23.95 18.48 15.17
N THR A 73 -24.90 17.72 14.64
CA THR A 73 -24.94 16.25 14.76
C THR A 73 -23.72 15.61 14.10
N PHE A 74 -23.37 16.05 12.88
CA PHE A 74 -22.18 15.59 12.18
C PHE A 74 -20.90 15.90 12.97
N LYS A 75 -20.77 17.11 13.52
CA LYS A 75 -19.62 17.48 14.36
C LYS A 75 -19.48 16.58 15.60
N ASN A 76 -20.59 16.28 16.27
CA ASN A 76 -20.58 15.39 17.43
C ASN A 76 -20.17 13.96 17.05
N LEU A 77 -20.64 13.46 15.90
CA LEU A 77 -20.24 12.16 15.36
C LEU A 77 -18.74 12.11 15.06
N VAL A 78 -18.19 13.14 14.40
CA VAL A 78 -16.76 13.23 14.11
C VAL A 78 -15.92 13.23 15.40
N ASN A 79 -16.33 14.00 16.41
CA ASN A 79 -15.62 14.03 17.70
C ASN A 79 -15.65 12.66 18.41
N SER A 80 -16.79 11.97 18.40
CA SER A 80 -16.90 10.62 18.98
C SER A 80 -16.04 9.59 18.25
N MET A 81 -15.91 9.70 16.91
CA MET A 81 -15.00 8.86 16.13
C MET A 81 -13.53 9.14 16.48
N LEU A 82 -13.15 10.41 16.66
CA LEU A 82 -11.78 10.78 17.06
C LEU A 82 -11.42 10.21 18.43
N GLU A 83 -12.29 10.36 19.43
CA GLU A 83 -12.08 9.79 20.77
C GLU A 83 -11.93 8.25 20.72
N THR A 84 -12.71 7.59 19.85
CA THR A 84 -12.61 6.13 19.64
C THR A 84 -11.28 5.73 19.00
N PHE A 85 -10.78 6.52 18.04
CA PHE A 85 -9.48 6.25 17.41
C PHE A 85 -8.33 6.47 18.39
N ASP A 86 -8.37 7.53 19.19
CA ASP A 86 -7.35 7.81 20.20
C ASP A 86 -7.27 6.68 21.24
N GLY A 87 -8.42 6.20 21.74
CA GLY A 87 -8.43 5.07 22.68
C GLY A 87 -7.93 3.75 22.07
N ARG A 88 -8.13 3.53 20.76
CA ARG A 88 -7.57 2.36 20.05
C ARG A 88 -6.07 2.48 19.86
N ILE A 89 -5.55 3.67 19.60
CA ILE A 89 -4.11 3.93 19.51
C ILE A 89 -3.45 3.67 20.86
N GLU A 90 -4.02 4.21 21.95
CA GLU A 90 -3.51 4.01 23.31
C GLU A 90 -3.49 2.51 23.70
N TYR A 91 -4.54 1.75 23.36
CA TYR A 91 -4.58 0.30 23.60
C TYR A 91 -3.49 -0.46 22.82
N VAL A 92 -3.25 -0.08 21.56
CA VAL A 92 -2.22 -0.70 20.72
C VAL A 92 -0.82 -0.35 21.22
N GLU A 93 -0.59 0.91 21.60
CA GLU A 93 0.68 1.36 22.20
C GLU A 93 0.95 0.65 23.53
N GLY A 94 -0.07 0.48 24.38
CA GLY A 94 0.03 -0.33 25.59
C GLY A 94 0.39 -1.79 25.29
N GLY A 95 -0.22 -2.40 24.27
CA GLY A 95 0.12 -3.76 23.83
C GLY A 95 1.56 -3.91 23.33
N PHE A 96 2.11 -2.88 22.67
CA PHE A 96 3.53 -2.86 22.28
C PHE A 96 4.46 -2.72 23.49
N GLN A 97 4.10 -1.92 24.49
CA GLN A 97 4.86 -1.81 25.74
C GLN A 97 4.84 -3.11 26.55
N ASP A 98 3.70 -3.79 26.60
CA ASP A 98 3.58 -5.12 27.23
C ASP A 98 4.46 -6.15 26.53
N PHE A 99 4.52 -6.12 25.19
CA PHE A 99 5.42 -6.97 24.42
C PHE A 99 6.89 -6.67 24.73
N GLU A 100 7.28 -5.40 24.85
CA GLU A 100 8.64 -4.99 25.22
C GLU A 100 9.02 -5.46 26.63
N ILE A 101 8.10 -5.36 27.60
CA ILE A 101 8.29 -5.87 28.97
C ILE A 101 8.47 -7.40 28.96
N ILE A 102 7.60 -8.13 28.26
CA ILE A 102 7.69 -9.59 28.13
C ILE A 102 9.00 -9.99 27.46
N TRP A 103 9.40 -9.27 26.42
CA TRP A 103 10.66 -9.49 25.73
C TRP A 103 11.87 -9.26 26.65
N ASN A 104 11.87 -8.17 27.42
CA ASN A 104 12.92 -7.89 28.40
C ASN A 104 12.97 -8.93 29.52
N GLN A 105 11.82 -9.40 30.01
CA GLN A 105 11.74 -10.49 30.99
C GLN A 105 12.25 -11.81 30.41
N PHE A 106 11.96 -12.11 29.15
CA PHE A 106 12.49 -13.29 28.46
C PHE A 106 14.01 -13.22 28.35
N GLN A 107 14.57 -12.08 27.94
CA GLN A 107 16.03 -11.85 27.90
C GLN A 107 16.67 -12.00 29.29
N GLN A 108 16.03 -11.45 30.33
CA GLN A 108 16.48 -11.57 31.70
C GLN A 108 16.44 -13.01 32.20
N ASN A 109 15.34 -13.74 31.96
CA ASN A 109 15.21 -15.15 32.35
C ASN A 109 16.25 -16.03 31.64
N ILE A 110 16.59 -15.73 30.38
CA ILE A 110 17.70 -16.38 29.69
C ILE A 110 19.03 -16.08 30.39
N ALA A 111 19.30 -14.82 30.73
CA ALA A 111 20.52 -14.42 31.43
C ALA A 111 20.62 -15.04 32.84
N GLU A 112 19.52 -15.14 33.58
CA GLU A 112 19.48 -15.72 34.92
C GLU A 112 19.49 -17.25 34.90
N SER A 113 18.99 -17.90 33.84
CA SER A 113 19.09 -19.35 33.65
C SER A 113 20.52 -19.85 33.41
N SER A 114 21.48 -18.93 33.23
CA SER A 114 22.90 -19.25 33.02
C SER A 114 23.63 -19.77 34.26
N ASP A 115 22.99 -19.79 35.44
CA ASP A 115 23.50 -20.48 36.63
C ASP A 115 22.84 -21.87 36.81
N ASN A 116 23.65 -22.92 36.61
CA ASN A 116 23.49 -24.32 37.07
C ASN A 116 23.03 -25.43 36.10
N SER A 117 23.43 -25.43 34.83
CA SER A 117 23.73 -26.71 34.17
C SER A 117 24.67 -26.53 32.98
N ALA A 118 25.52 -27.52 32.73
CA ALA A 118 26.40 -27.56 31.55
C ALA A 118 25.63 -27.51 30.22
N GLU A 119 24.31 -27.72 30.23
CA GLU A 119 23.42 -27.54 29.07
C GLU A 119 23.08 -26.06 28.81
N SER A 120 23.04 -25.20 29.83
CA SER A 120 22.80 -23.76 29.67
C SER A 120 24.00 -23.01 29.06
N ALA A 121 25.23 -23.49 29.30
CA ALA A 121 26.43 -22.91 28.69
C ALA A 121 26.49 -23.13 27.17
N ALA A 122 25.88 -24.21 26.66
CA ALA A 122 25.74 -24.45 25.23
C ALA A 122 24.69 -23.52 24.59
N LEU A 123 23.59 -23.22 25.30
CA LEU A 123 22.56 -22.27 24.85
C LEU A 123 23.04 -20.81 24.89
N ALA A 124 23.83 -20.42 25.90
CA ALA A 124 24.42 -19.08 25.97
C ALA A 124 25.49 -18.82 24.89
N GLN A 125 26.23 -19.86 24.46
CA GLN A 125 27.13 -19.78 23.30
C GLN A 125 26.37 -19.72 21.95
N ILE A 126 25.14 -20.22 21.89
CA ILE A 126 24.26 -20.10 20.71
C ILE A 126 23.68 -18.67 20.59
N ILE A 127 23.52 -17.97 21.72
CA ILE A 127 22.97 -16.61 21.79
C ILE A 127 24.07 -15.54 21.70
N THR A 128 25.27 -15.82 22.19
CA THR A 128 26.41 -14.89 22.11
C THR A 128 27.31 -15.22 20.91
N ALA A 129 26.73 -15.24 19.72
CA ALA A 129 27.53 -15.23 18.50
C ALA A 129 28.28 -13.91 18.43
N ASN A 130 29.54 -13.92 18.85
CA ASN A 130 30.56 -12.90 18.65
C ASN A 130 30.07 -11.67 17.86
N THR A 131 29.98 -10.55 18.58
CA THR A 131 29.93 -9.15 18.11
C THR A 131 31.13 -8.77 17.24
N THR A 132 31.56 -9.62 16.33
CA THR A 132 32.37 -9.25 15.18
C THR A 132 31.39 -8.95 14.06
N ALA A 133 31.11 -7.66 13.88
CA ALA A 133 30.37 -7.17 12.73
C ALA A 133 31.03 -7.71 11.46
N ILE A 134 30.35 -8.61 10.76
CA ILE A 134 30.71 -8.97 9.39
C ILE A 134 30.14 -7.86 8.53
N GLU A 135 31.01 -7.06 7.90
CA GLU A 135 30.62 -6.01 6.94
C GLU A 135 29.64 -4.95 7.49
N GLY A 136 29.67 -4.69 8.81
CA GLY A 136 28.79 -3.69 9.45
C GLY A 136 27.42 -4.23 9.88
N HIS A 137 27.16 -5.53 9.74
CA HIS A 137 25.94 -6.16 10.24
C HIS A 137 26.12 -6.67 11.68
N SER A 138 25.20 -6.32 12.57
CA SER A 138 25.09 -6.88 13.92
C SER A 138 24.08 -8.02 13.92
N PHE A 139 24.46 -9.18 14.44
CA PHE A 139 23.58 -10.35 14.55
C PHE A 139 23.18 -10.55 16.01
N ASN A 140 21.88 -10.72 16.25
CA ASN A 140 21.35 -10.94 17.60
C ASN A 140 21.43 -12.42 18.01
N THR A 141 21.50 -13.33 17.03
CA THR A 141 21.60 -14.78 17.26
C THR A 141 22.51 -15.45 16.22
N LEU A 142 23.03 -16.66 16.54
CA LEU A 142 23.70 -17.50 15.54
C LEU A 142 22.79 -17.82 14.35
N THR A 143 21.48 -17.98 14.57
CA THR A 143 20.52 -18.26 13.50
C THR A 143 20.45 -17.11 12.49
N ASP A 144 20.48 -15.86 12.95
CA ASP A 144 20.49 -14.69 12.07
C ASP A 144 21.79 -14.63 11.26
N MET A 145 22.93 -14.86 11.91
CA MET A 145 24.23 -14.90 11.25
C MET A 145 24.30 -16.03 10.21
N VAL A 146 23.82 -17.22 10.56
CA VAL A 146 23.78 -18.38 9.67
C VAL A 146 22.82 -18.13 8.51
N SER A 147 21.65 -17.55 8.75
CA SER A 147 20.69 -17.19 7.70
C SER A 147 21.26 -16.16 6.75
N PHE A 148 21.94 -15.13 7.27
CA PHE A 148 22.64 -14.13 6.47
C PHE A 148 23.77 -14.76 5.64
N MET A 149 24.59 -15.62 6.23
CA MET A 149 25.61 -16.37 5.48
C MET A 149 24.99 -17.23 4.38
N TYR A 150 23.87 -17.91 4.66
CA TYR A 150 23.14 -18.65 3.63
C TYR A 150 22.64 -17.75 2.50
N GLN A 151 22.13 -16.55 2.79
CA GLN A 151 21.74 -15.58 1.76
C GLN A 151 22.94 -15.13 0.91
N LEU A 152 24.07 -14.81 1.54
CA LEU A 152 25.29 -14.43 0.81
C LEU A 152 25.81 -15.56 -0.07
N ILE A 153 25.85 -16.79 0.45
CA ILE A 153 26.27 -17.98 -0.30
C ILE A 153 25.29 -18.23 -1.45
N ALA A 154 23.98 -18.19 -1.20
CA ALA A 154 22.96 -18.39 -2.20
C ALA A 154 22.99 -17.33 -3.32
N ALA A 155 23.45 -16.12 -3.03
CA ALA A 155 23.55 -15.03 -4.00
C ALA A 155 24.86 -15.02 -4.80
N ASN A 156 25.98 -15.46 -4.20
CA ASN A 156 27.31 -15.25 -4.78
C ASN A 156 28.04 -16.54 -5.17
N VAL A 157 27.67 -17.69 -4.61
CA VAL A 157 28.37 -18.95 -4.85
C VAL A 157 27.61 -19.79 -5.87
N ALA A 158 28.30 -20.12 -6.96
CA ALA A 158 27.79 -20.99 -8.04
C ALA A 158 27.68 -22.47 -7.59
N ALA A 159 26.71 -22.78 -6.73
CA ALA A 159 26.50 -24.11 -6.15
C ALA A 159 25.03 -24.52 -5.98
N GLY A 160 24.07 -23.83 -6.63
CA GLY A 160 22.64 -24.03 -6.34
C GLY A 160 21.74 -24.31 -7.54
N TYR A 161 22.07 -23.81 -8.74
CA TYR A 161 21.22 -23.92 -9.91
C TYR A 161 21.99 -24.44 -11.12
N ASP A 162 21.79 -25.71 -11.45
CA ASP A 162 22.43 -26.37 -12.59
C ASP A 162 21.60 -26.25 -13.85
N ILE A 163 22.18 -25.65 -14.88
CA ILE A 163 21.55 -25.46 -16.20
C ILE A 163 22.29 -26.37 -17.20
N PRO A 164 21.67 -27.48 -17.64
CA PRO A 164 22.24 -28.33 -18.67
C PRO A 164 22.07 -27.68 -20.05
N ILE A 165 23.16 -27.60 -20.81
CA ILE A 165 23.17 -27.09 -22.19
C ILE A 165 23.89 -28.11 -23.08
N THR A 166 23.29 -28.43 -24.22
CA THR A 166 23.91 -29.24 -25.26
C THR A 166 24.26 -28.34 -26.44
N TYR A 167 25.49 -28.45 -26.95
CA TYR A 167 25.97 -27.66 -28.09
C TYR A 167 26.79 -28.49 -29.07
N THR A 168 26.92 -28.01 -30.30
CA THR A 168 27.71 -28.65 -31.35
C THR A 168 29.13 -28.10 -31.35
N GLY A 169 30.13 -28.97 -31.25
CA GLY A 169 31.53 -28.56 -31.30
C GLY A 169 32.44 -29.38 -30.39
N SER A 170 33.70 -29.50 -30.76
CA SER A 170 34.71 -30.25 -30.00
C SER A 170 35.43 -29.39 -28.95
N ALA A 171 35.47 -28.07 -29.14
CA ALA A 171 36.10 -27.10 -28.26
C ALA A 171 35.28 -26.83 -26.99
N GLN A 172 35.94 -26.34 -25.94
CA GLN A 172 35.33 -25.88 -24.70
C GLN A 172 35.25 -24.34 -24.73
N PRO A 173 34.13 -23.75 -25.18
CA PRO A 173 34.02 -22.30 -25.36
C PRO A 173 33.97 -21.58 -24.01
N THR A 174 34.42 -20.33 -23.95
CA THR A 174 34.35 -19.57 -22.70
C THR A 174 32.90 -19.11 -22.50
N VAL A 175 32.28 -19.46 -21.37
CA VAL A 175 30.88 -19.08 -21.09
C VAL A 175 30.85 -17.82 -20.25
N ALA A 176 30.13 -16.80 -20.73
CA ALA A 176 29.81 -15.60 -19.96
C ALA A 176 28.32 -15.65 -19.57
N VAL A 177 28.02 -15.32 -18.31
CA VAL A 177 26.64 -15.27 -17.80
C VAL A 177 26.34 -13.85 -17.33
N THR A 178 25.22 -13.30 -17.79
CA THR A 178 24.75 -11.97 -17.40
C THR A 178 23.30 -12.00 -16.99
N SER A 179 22.89 -11.07 -16.12
CA SER A 179 21.53 -10.95 -15.64
C SER A 179 21.08 -9.50 -15.57
N TRP A 180 19.79 -9.26 -15.79
CA TRP A 180 19.12 -7.98 -15.56
C TRP A 180 17.63 -8.21 -15.30
N THR A 181 16.96 -7.25 -14.67
CA THR A 181 15.53 -7.30 -14.39
C THR A 181 14.77 -6.23 -15.18
N ASN A 182 13.48 -6.46 -15.40
CA ASN A 182 12.55 -5.51 -16.01
C ASN A 182 12.97 -5.03 -17.41
N GLY A 183 13.60 -5.91 -18.19
CA GLY A 183 13.94 -5.66 -19.60
C GLY A 183 12.70 -5.68 -20.51
N ILE A 184 12.88 -5.54 -21.82
CA ILE A 184 11.79 -5.60 -22.82
C ILE A 184 10.95 -6.89 -22.77
N THR A 185 11.48 -7.91 -22.12
CA THR A 185 10.85 -9.22 -21.90
C THR A 185 9.97 -9.27 -20.65
N SER A 186 9.87 -8.20 -19.86
CA SER A 186 9.00 -8.16 -18.66
C SER A 186 7.55 -7.88 -19.02
N GLU A 187 6.62 -8.52 -18.32
CA GLU A 187 5.18 -8.27 -18.51
C GLU A 187 4.80 -6.84 -18.09
N SER A 188 5.56 -6.27 -17.15
CA SER A 188 5.39 -4.89 -16.65
C SER A 188 5.65 -3.79 -17.67
N ILE A 189 6.36 -4.07 -18.77
CA ILE A 189 6.63 -3.04 -19.80
C ILE A 189 5.36 -2.58 -20.54
N PHE A 190 4.29 -3.38 -20.47
CA PHE A 190 3.01 -3.07 -21.09
C PHE A 190 1.95 -2.55 -20.10
N ASP A 191 2.30 -2.39 -18.81
CA ASP A 191 1.41 -1.78 -17.82
C ASP A 191 1.51 -0.26 -17.88
N GLU A 192 0.40 0.40 -18.20
CA GLU A 192 0.29 1.85 -18.30
C GLU A 192 0.46 2.58 -16.95
N ASN A 193 0.41 1.85 -15.83
CA ASN A 193 0.57 2.38 -14.48
C ASN A 193 2.00 2.23 -13.94
N ASP A 194 2.86 1.46 -14.63
CA ASP A 194 4.22 1.20 -14.20
C ASP A 194 5.22 2.12 -14.93
N LEU A 195 6.32 2.46 -14.25
CA LEU A 195 7.27 3.46 -14.74
C LEU A 195 7.89 3.06 -16.10
N PRO A 196 8.17 4.02 -17.00
CA PRO A 196 8.61 3.73 -18.36
C PRO A 196 9.96 2.98 -18.41
N LEU A 197 10.03 1.84 -19.11
CA LEU A 197 11.26 1.22 -19.64
C LEU A 197 12.49 1.28 -18.71
N GLN A 198 12.35 0.86 -17.44
CA GLN A 198 13.47 0.85 -16.49
C GLN A 198 14.03 -0.56 -16.31
N SER A 199 14.73 -1.05 -17.33
CA SER A 199 15.60 -2.22 -17.15
C SER A 199 16.66 -1.90 -16.11
N SER A 200 16.96 -2.86 -15.24
CA SER A 200 18.13 -2.75 -14.37
C SER A 200 19.41 -2.70 -15.20
N ALA A 201 20.52 -2.31 -14.56
CA ALA A 201 21.83 -2.53 -15.11
C ALA A 201 22.06 -4.03 -15.39
N ILE A 202 22.84 -4.32 -16.43
CA ILE A 202 23.29 -5.67 -16.73
C ILE A 202 24.46 -6.00 -15.80
N GLU A 203 24.34 -7.12 -15.10
CA GLU A 203 25.33 -7.59 -14.14
C GLU A 203 25.93 -8.91 -14.60
N THR A 204 27.23 -9.09 -14.33
CA THR A 204 27.91 -10.36 -14.56
C THR A 204 27.62 -11.31 -13.41
N VAL A 205 27.18 -12.53 -13.73
CA VAL A 205 26.85 -13.55 -12.73
C VAL A 205 28.03 -14.50 -12.55
N THR A 206 28.44 -14.70 -11.30
CA THR A 206 29.42 -15.74 -10.95
C THR A 206 28.87 -17.10 -11.37
N SER A 207 29.61 -17.82 -12.23
CA SER A 207 29.18 -19.13 -12.73
C SER A 207 30.32 -20.13 -12.68
N LYS A 208 29.96 -21.41 -12.56
CA LYS A 208 30.88 -22.54 -12.68
C LYS A 208 30.45 -23.38 -13.87
N VAL A 209 31.39 -23.65 -14.78
CA VAL A 209 31.11 -24.42 -15.99
C VAL A 209 31.81 -25.76 -15.92
N VAL A 210 31.08 -26.84 -16.17
CA VAL A 210 31.61 -28.19 -16.26
C VAL A 210 31.28 -28.75 -17.64
N TYR A 211 32.31 -29.12 -18.41
CA TYR A 211 32.13 -29.72 -19.72
C TYR A 211 32.10 -31.25 -19.61
N GLY A 212 31.08 -31.84 -20.20
CA GLY A 212 31.01 -33.28 -20.41
C GLY A 212 31.90 -33.74 -21.57
N SER A 213 31.95 -35.05 -21.76
CA SER A 213 32.63 -35.68 -22.90
C SER A 213 31.92 -35.36 -24.22
N LEU A 214 32.67 -35.47 -25.33
CA LEU A 214 32.09 -35.39 -26.67
C LEU A 214 31.20 -36.61 -26.90
N ASN A 215 29.96 -36.38 -27.31
CA ASN A 215 29.00 -37.41 -27.66
C ASN A 215 29.29 -37.98 -29.05
N ALA A 216 28.80 -39.19 -29.33
CA ALA A 216 29.02 -39.87 -30.60
C ALA A 216 28.40 -39.14 -31.81
N ASP A 217 27.40 -38.28 -31.58
CA ASP A 217 26.72 -37.47 -32.59
C ASP A 217 27.44 -36.13 -32.90
N GLY A 218 28.60 -35.89 -32.28
CA GLY A 218 29.37 -34.64 -32.45
C GLY A 218 28.89 -33.47 -31.57
N THR A 219 27.91 -33.70 -30.69
CA THR A 219 27.48 -32.73 -29.67
C THR A 219 28.29 -32.89 -28.39
N ARG A 220 28.26 -31.89 -27.52
CA ARG A 220 28.84 -31.95 -26.18
C ARG A 220 27.84 -31.36 -25.18
N ASN A 221 27.74 -31.99 -24.03
CA ASN A 221 26.97 -31.48 -22.90
C ASN A 221 27.86 -30.59 -22.03
N LEU A 222 27.33 -29.48 -21.55
CA LEU A 222 27.92 -28.69 -20.48
C LEU A 222 26.86 -28.38 -19.43
N THR A 223 27.31 -28.19 -18.19
CA THR A 223 26.46 -27.71 -17.11
C THR A 223 27.02 -26.37 -16.66
N VAL A 224 26.16 -25.34 -16.70
CA VAL A 224 26.44 -24.03 -16.09
C VAL A 224 25.75 -24.03 -14.73
N THR A 225 26.54 -24.00 -13.66
CA THR A 225 26.03 -23.85 -12.31
C THR A 225 26.02 -22.36 -11.95
N LEU A 226 24.87 -21.86 -11.51
CA LEU A 226 24.66 -20.52 -11.01
C LEU A 226 24.36 -20.52 -9.49
N PRO A 227 24.41 -19.36 -8.83
CA PRO A 227 23.92 -19.21 -7.47
C PRO A 227 22.43 -19.55 -7.37
N LEU A 228 22.02 -20.03 -6.19
CA LEU A 228 20.67 -20.56 -5.97
C LEU A 228 19.58 -19.50 -6.19
N ASN A 229 19.87 -18.23 -5.90
CA ASN A 229 18.93 -17.12 -6.06
C ASN A 229 18.55 -16.80 -7.52
N TYR A 230 19.19 -17.45 -8.51
CA TYR A 230 18.81 -17.33 -9.93
C TYR A 230 17.81 -18.40 -10.37
N LYS A 231 17.53 -19.40 -9.52
CA LYS A 231 16.53 -20.42 -9.79
C LYS A 231 15.14 -19.84 -9.54
N SER A 232 14.23 -19.98 -10.49
CA SER A 232 12.84 -19.57 -10.27
C SER A 232 12.19 -20.38 -9.15
N SER A 233 11.28 -19.74 -8.43
CA SER A 233 10.47 -20.37 -7.38
C SER A 233 9.34 -21.24 -7.95
N ASP A 234 8.93 -20.98 -9.19
CA ASP A 234 7.95 -21.76 -9.94
C ASP A 234 8.66 -22.76 -10.87
N ALA A 235 8.22 -24.02 -10.82
CA ALA A 235 8.76 -25.09 -11.65
C ALA A 235 8.43 -24.93 -13.14
N ASN A 236 7.41 -24.15 -13.49
CA ASN A 236 7.01 -23.87 -14.87
C ASN A 236 7.60 -22.57 -15.43
N ASP A 237 8.40 -21.87 -14.63
CA ASP A 237 9.04 -20.61 -14.98
C ASP A 237 10.56 -20.82 -15.17
N GLY A 238 11.22 -19.93 -15.91
CA GLY A 238 12.66 -20.06 -16.16
C GLY A 238 13.03 -21.10 -17.21
N ILE A 239 12.23 -21.23 -18.27
CA ILE A 239 12.52 -22.14 -19.38
C ILE A 239 13.75 -21.63 -20.17
N LEU A 240 14.72 -22.51 -20.40
CA LEU A 240 15.88 -22.25 -21.24
C LEU A 240 15.48 -22.17 -22.72
N GLN A 241 15.76 -21.04 -23.35
CA GLN A 241 15.49 -20.77 -24.77
C GLN A 241 16.78 -20.51 -25.53
N LEU A 242 16.89 -21.04 -26.74
CA LEU A 242 18.00 -20.76 -27.64
C LEU A 242 17.62 -19.59 -28.56
N LEU A 243 18.37 -18.48 -28.50
CA LEU A 243 18.11 -17.28 -29.32
C LEU A 243 18.98 -17.22 -30.59
N GLY A 244 20.04 -18.02 -30.66
CA GLY A 244 20.97 -18.04 -31.78
C GLY A 244 21.83 -19.29 -31.77
N THR A 245 23.06 -19.22 -32.27
CA THR A 245 23.99 -20.36 -32.27
C THR A 245 24.84 -20.47 -31.01
N HIS A 246 25.02 -19.35 -30.29
CA HIS A 246 25.91 -19.23 -29.14
C HIS A 246 25.26 -18.52 -27.94
N HIS A 247 23.93 -18.38 -27.95
CA HIS A 247 23.21 -17.55 -26.98
C HIS A 247 21.96 -18.26 -26.50
N TRP A 248 21.95 -18.56 -25.21
CA TRP A 248 20.80 -19.06 -24.48
C TRP A 248 20.28 -18.01 -23.51
N ARG A 249 18.97 -17.98 -23.33
CA ARG A 249 18.28 -17.08 -22.43
C ARG A 249 17.32 -17.85 -21.55
N ILE A 250 17.26 -17.45 -20.29
CA ILE A 250 16.22 -17.83 -19.34
C ILE A 250 15.48 -16.57 -18.93
N ILE A 251 14.15 -16.63 -18.87
CA ILE A 251 13.32 -15.55 -18.36
C ILE A 251 12.53 -16.12 -17.18
N ASN A 252 12.74 -15.54 -16.00
CA ASN A 252 12.01 -15.85 -14.78
C ASN A 252 10.99 -14.72 -14.54
N TYR A 253 9.70 -15.01 -14.67
CA TYR A 253 8.63 -14.06 -14.39
C TYR A 253 8.28 -13.97 -12.90
N ALA A 254 8.49 -15.04 -12.13
CA ALA A 254 8.14 -15.16 -10.72
C ALA A 254 9.33 -14.92 -9.75
N ASP A 255 10.18 -13.95 -10.07
CA ASP A 255 11.31 -13.56 -9.24
C ASP A 255 10.96 -12.38 -8.31
N ASN A 256 11.45 -12.43 -7.06
CA ASN A 256 11.16 -11.40 -6.05
C ASN A 256 11.65 -9.99 -6.45
N ALA A 257 12.60 -9.89 -7.38
CA ALA A 257 13.15 -8.63 -7.89
C ALA A 257 12.44 -8.12 -9.17
N GLY A 258 11.33 -8.74 -9.57
CA GLY A 258 10.64 -8.51 -10.85
C GLY A 258 11.11 -9.48 -11.94
N THR A 259 10.61 -9.36 -13.18
CA THR A 259 10.96 -10.31 -14.25
C THR A 259 12.47 -10.27 -14.52
N ARG A 260 13.16 -11.37 -14.21
CA ARG A 260 14.62 -11.50 -14.37
C ARG A 260 14.93 -12.22 -15.67
N THR A 261 15.86 -11.67 -16.43
CA THR A 261 16.42 -12.34 -17.61
C THR A 261 17.87 -12.71 -17.35
N ILE A 262 18.24 -13.93 -17.71
CA ILE A 262 19.59 -14.49 -17.58
C ILE A 262 20.06 -14.89 -18.98
N ASP A 263 21.18 -14.32 -19.42
CA ASP A 263 21.83 -14.69 -20.67
C ASP A 263 23.08 -15.52 -20.42
N ILE A 264 23.21 -16.59 -21.20
CA ILE A 264 24.36 -17.48 -21.24
C ILE A 264 24.93 -17.43 -22.66
N ILE A 265 26.12 -16.85 -22.80
CA ILE A 265 26.75 -16.58 -24.09
C ILE A 265 28.06 -17.34 -24.20
N PHE A 266 28.25 -18.04 -25.31
CA PHE A 266 29.47 -18.77 -25.62
C PHE A 266 30.38 -17.89 -26.48
N ASN A 267 31.62 -17.67 -26.01
CA ASN A 267 32.67 -16.94 -26.69
C ASN A 267 33.75 -17.88 -27.22
#